data_AF-A0A0R3KHX8-F1
#
_entry.id   AF-A0A0R3KHX8-F1
#
_cell.length_a   1.000
_cell.length_b   1.000
_cell.length_c   1.000
_cell.angle_alpha   90.00
_cell.angle_beta   90.00
_cell.angle_gamma   90.00
#
_symmetry.space_group_name_H-M   'P 1'
#
loop_
_entity.id
_entity.type
_entity.pdbx_description
1 polymer ?
#
loop_
_entity_poly.entity_id
_entity_poly.type
_entity_poly.pdbx_seq_one_letter_code
_entity_poly.pdbx_strand_id
1 'polypeptide(L)'
;MMEVTVAKRRRSWEWRVHDHNGTLIMHGRERTRPAARYQGYRTLFMMLAVGRRPIEPRASNVRPEPETGRIVAADLTHLRRPARPLTPD
;
A
#
# COMPACT_ATOMS: atom_id res chain seq x y z
N MET A 1 18.89 -7.09 -19.26
CA MET A 1 18.14 -7.90 -18.26
C MET A 1 18.75 -7.65 -16.90
N MET A 2 17.99 -7.62 -15.81
CA MET A 2 18.60 -7.56 -14.47
C MET A 2 19.24 -8.91 -14.14
N GLU A 3 20.46 -8.87 -13.61
CA GLU A 3 21.27 -10.08 -13.40
C GLU A 3 21.60 -10.29 -11.93
N VAL A 4 21.53 -11.55 -11.48
CA VAL A 4 21.93 -11.96 -10.13
C VAL A 4 23.22 -12.76 -10.22
N THR A 5 24.28 -12.26 -9.62
CA THR A 5 25.56 -12.96 -9.53
C THR A 5 25.81 -13.43 -8.11
N VAL A 6 26.39 -14.63 -7.97
CA VAL A 6 26.72 -15.24 -6.68
C VAL A 6 28.19 -15.62 -6.67
N ALA A 7 28.96 -14.97 -5.80
CA ALA A 7 30.40 -15.15 -5.67
C ALA A 7 30.76 -15.77 -4.32
N LYS A 8 31.71 -16.71 -4.32
CA LYS A 8 32.24 -17.27 -3.08
C LYS A 8 33.17 -16.27 -2.41
N ARG A 9 33.02 -16.08 -1.10
CA ARG A 9 33.94 -15.34 -0.21
C ARG A 9 34.51 -16.30 0.84
N ARG A 10 35.43 -15.81 1.69
CA ARG A 10 36.16 -16.63 2.69
C ARG A 10 35.26 -17.59 3.48
N ARG A 11 34.24 -17.08 4.17
CA ARG A 11 33.32 -17.86 5.02
C ARG A 11 31.85 -17.68 4.65
N SER A 12 31.59 -17.06 3.51
CA SER A 12 30.25 -16.68 3.08
C SER A 12 30.15 -16.66 1.57
N TRP A 13 28.93 -16.55 1.07
CA TRP A 13 28.59 -16.35 -0.31
C TRP A 13 28.00 -14.96 -0.44
N GLU A 14 28.57 -14.15 -1.33
CA GLU A 14 28.05 -12.84 -1.63
C GLU A 14 27.14 -12.95 -2.85
N TRP A 15 25.95 -12.39 -2.76
CA TRP A 15 25.06 -12.22 -3.91
C TRP A 15 24.94 -10.75 -4.25
N ARG A 16 24.80 -10.45 -5.54
CA ARG A 16 24.70 -9.11 -6.09
C ARG A 16 23.65 -9.08 -7.18
N VAL A 17 22.86 -8.01 -7.22
CA VAL A 17 21.87 -7.74 -8.25
C VAL A 17 22.35 -6.52 -9.03
N HIS A 18 22.54 -6.70 -10.33
CA HIS A 18 22.95 -5.65 -11.24
C HIS A 18 21.80 -5.26 -12.17
N ASP A 19 21.74 -3.98 -12.51
CA ASP A 19 20.86 -3.49 -13.56
C ASP A 19 21.38 -3.89 -14.95
N HIS A 20 20.58 -3.65 -15.99
CA HIS A 20 20.95 -3.83 -17.39
C HIS A 20 22.22 -3.06 -17.79
N ASN A 21 22.54 -1.97 -17.10
CA ASN A 21 23.76 -1.18 -17.30
C ASN A 21 24.95 -1.69 -16.46
N GLY A 22 24.83 -2.84 -15.79
CA GLY A 22 25.86 -3.37 -14.90
C GLY A 22 26.00 -2.61 -13.58
N THR A 23 25.10 -1.66 -13.29
CA THR A 23 25.11 -0.91 -12.03
C THR A 23 24.63 -1.80 -10.89
N LEU A 24 25.38 -1.85 -9.78
CA LEU A 24 25.01 -2.62 -8.60
C LEU A 24 23.80 -1.97 -7.91
N ILE A 25 22.67 -2.67 -7.90
CA ILE A 25 21.45 -2.19 -7.26
C ILE A 25 21.40 -2.66 -5.80
N MET A 26 21.64 -3.95 -5.57
CA MET A 26 21.57 -4.56 -4.24
C MET A 26 22.62 -5.67 -4.08
N HIS A 27 23.02 -5.91 -2.84
CA HIS A 27 23.92 -7.01 -2.51
C HIS A 27 23.68 -7.53 -1.10
N GLY A 28 24.19 -8.73 -0.81
CA GLY A 28 24.14 -9.31 0.52
C GLY A 28 25.11 -10.47 0.67
N ARG A 29 25.19 -11.01 1.89
CA ARG A 29 26.04 -12.16 2.21
C ARG A 29 25.23 -13.21 2.92
N GLU A 30 25.49 -14.46 2.57
CA GLU A 30 24.84 -15.63 3.15
C GLU A 30 25.85 -16.71 3.47
N ARG A 31 25.51 -17.61 4.39
CA ARG A 31 26.44 -18.68 4.81
C ARG A 31 26.60 -19.76 3.74
N THR A 32 25.57 -19.99 2.93
CA THR A 32 25.54 -21.06 1.92
C THR A 32 25.25 -20.52 0.52
N ARG A 33 25.71 -21.24 -0.50
CA ARG A 33 25.47 -20.88 -1.91
C ARG A 33 23.98 -20.87 -2.28
N PRO A 34 23.17 -21.88 -1.89
CA PRO A 34 21.75 -21.88 -2.21
C PRO A 34 21.01 -20.72 -1.54
N ALA A 35 21.36 -20.39 -0.29
CA ALA A 35 20.78 -19.25 0.41
C ALA A 35 21.13 -17.93 -0.31
N ALA A 36 22.39 -17.74 -0.72
CA ALA A 36 22.79 -16.54 -1.48
C ALA A 36 22.02 -16.41 -2.81
N ARG A 37 21.86 -17.53 -3.54
CA ARG A 37 21.09 -17.56 -4.79
C ARG A 37 19.63 -17.20 -4.53
N TYR A 38 19.00 -17.83 -3.54
CA TYR A 38 17.61 -17.56 -3.19
C TYR A 38 17.40 -16.10 -2.80
N GLN A 39 18.25 -15.54 -1.95
CA GLN A 39 18.14 -14.15 -1.51
C GLN A 39 18.31 -13.16 -2.65
N GLY A 40 19.27 -13.38 -3.55
CA GLY A 40 19.45 -12.54 -4.72
C GLY A 40 18.22 -12.51 -5.62
N TYR A 41 17.66 -13.67 -5.95
CA TYR A 41 16.44 -13.75 -6.78
C TYR A 41 15.17 -13.29 -6.06
N ARG A 42 15.02 -13.60 -4.77
CA ARG A 42 13.90 -13.11 -3.95
C ARG A 42 13.88 -11.59 -3.91
N THR A 43 15.05 -10.99 -3.73
CA THR A 43 15.20 -9.53 -3.69
C THR A 43 14.87 -8.90 -5.03
N LEU A 44 15.38 -9.46 -6.13
CA LEU A 44 15.03 -9.04 -7.48
C LEU A 44 13.51 -9.14 -7.72
N PHE A 45 12.88 -10.24 -7.32
CA PHE A 45 11.44 -10.43 -7.43
C PHE A 45 10.66 -9.35 -6.66
N MET A 46 11.03 -9.09 -5.40
CA MET A 46 10.38 -8.05 -4.59
C MET A 46 10.57 -6.66 -5.19
N MET A 47 11.75 -6.35 -5.72
CA MET A 47 12.01 -5.08 -6.41
C MET A 47 11.09 -4.90 -7.63
N LEU A 48 10.94 -5.94 -8.44
CA LEU A 48 10.04 -5.92 -9.61
C LEU A 48 8.57 -5.86 -9.21
N ALA A 49 8.19 -6.49 -8.08
CA ALA A 49 6.84 -6.44 -7.55
C ALA A 49 6.47 -5.04 -7.01
N VAL A 50 7.38 -4.38 -6.28
CA VAL A 50 7.15 -3.05 -5.71
C VAL A 50 7.14 -1.96 -6.78
N GLY A 51 7.96 -2.08 -7.84
CA GLY A 51 7.96 -1.16 -8.98
C GLY A 51 6.67 -1.20 -9.80
N ARG A 52 5.84 -2.24 -9.62
CA ARG A 52 4.51 -2.36 -10.23
C ARG A 52 3.45 -1.86 -9.27
N ARG A 53 3.42 -0.55 -9.03
CA ARG A 53 2.16 0.06 -8.59
C ARG A 53 1.14 -0.17 -9.70
N PRO A 54 -0.08 -0.66 -9.40
CA PRO A 54 -1.17 -0.48 -10.34
C PRO A 54 -1.21 1.02 -10.64
N ILE A 55 -1.17 1.39 -11.91
CA ILE A 55 -1.71 2.69 -12.30
C ILE A 55 -3.18 2.55 -11.88
N GLU A 56 -3.54 3.06 -10.72
CA GLU A 56 -4.95 3.28 -10.43
C GLU A 56 -5.46 4.11 -11.61
N PRO A 57 -6.45 3.62 -12.38
CA PRO A 57 -7.11 4.48 -13.35
C PRO A 57 -7.61 5.64 -12.51
N ARG A 58 -6.97 6.80 -12.70
CA ARG A 58 -7.25 8.05 -12.00
C ARG A 58 -8.77 8.16 -11.99
N ALA A 59 -9.39 7.83 -10.85
CA ALA A 59 -10.81 8.03 -10.68
C ALA A 59 -10.97 9.51 -10.95
N SER A 60 -11.58 9.81 -12.10
CA SER A 60 -11.85 11.16 -12.51
C SER A 60 -12.63 11.73 -11.35
N ASN A 61 -12.03 12.70 -10.66
CA ASN A 61 -12.73 13.56 -9.74
C ASN A 61 -13.73 14.38 -10.58
N VAL A 62 -14.76 13.72 -11.11
CA VAL A 62 -15.99 14.37 -11.52
C VAL A 62 -16.64 14.73 -10.20
N ARG A 63 -16.30 15.95 -9.77
CA ARG A 63 -16.96 16.69 -8.72
C ARG A 63 -18.48 16.53 -8.94
N PRO A 64 -19.25 15.89 -8.05
CA PRO A 64 -20.69 16.09 -8.08
C PRO A 64 -20.92 17.57 -7.76
N GLU A 65 -21.53 18.26 -8.71
CA GLU A 65 -22.07 19.61 -8.58
C GLU A 65 -22.71 19.80 -7.20
N PRO A 66 -22.35 20.85 -6.43
CA PRO A 66 -23.10 21.19 -5.24
C PRO A 66 -24.43 21.79 -5.69
N GLU A 67 -25.47 20.95 -5.72
CA GLU A 67 -26.85 21.39 -5.86
C GLU A 67 -27.15 22.45 -4.79
N THR A 68 -27.15 23.69 -5.24
CA THR A 68 -27.51 24.85 -4.45
C THR A 68 -29.03 24.83 -4.25
N GLY A 69 -29.44 24.78 -2.98
CA GLY A 69 -30.66 25.45 -2.54
C GLY A 69 -31.83 24.54 -2.16
N ARG A 70 -31.87 24.15 -0.89
CA ARG A 70 -33.12 24.20 -0.10
C ARG A 70 -32.83 24.19 1.40
N ILE A 71 -32.52 25.38 1.90
CA ILE A 71 -32.98 25.87 3.22
C ILE A 71 -34.53 25.72 3.15
N VAL A 72 -35.24 25.13 4.11
CA VAL A 72 -35.48 25.68 5.44
C VAL A 72 -35.80 24.57 6.45
N ALA A 73 -35.02 24.55 7.52
CA ALA A 73 -35.38 24.00 8.80
C ALA A 73 -36.57 24.78 9.38
N ALA A 74 -37.78 24.27 9.24
CA ALA A 74 -38.96 24.81 9.92
C ALA A 74 -40.06 23.74 10.02
N ASP A 75 -39.76 22.55 10.54
CA ASP A 75 -40.85 21.67 10.98
C ASP A 75 -40.42 20.57 11.98
N LEU A 76 -39.94 20.97 13.17
CA LEU A 76 -39.72 20.02 14.28
C LEU A 76 -40.46 20.41 15.57
N THR A 77 -41.43 21.32 15.48
CA THR A 77 -42.16 21.81 16.66
C THR A 77 -43.32 20.90 17.08
N HIS A 78 -43.63 19.82 16.35
CA HIS A 78 -44.79 18.98 16.62
C HIS A 78 -44.51 17.69 17.42
N LEU A 79 -43.24 17.37 17.74
CA LEU A 79 -42.87 16.15 18.50
C LEU A 79 -42.53 16.44 19.97
N ARG A 80 -43.34 17.25 20.65
CA ARG A 80 -43.27 17.38 22.11
C ARG A 80 -44.63 17.06 22.74
N ARG A 81 -44.91 15.77 22.88
CA ARG A 81 -45.97 15.25 23.76
C ARG A 81 -45.41 15.19 25.18
N PRO A 82 -45.91 15.97 26.16
CA PRO A 82 -45.62 15.67 27.56
C PRO A 82 -46.51 14.51 28.02
N ALA A 83 -45.89 13.43 28.50
CA ALA A 83 -46.56 12.38 29.24
C ALA A 83 -47.12 12.97 30.56
N ARG A 84 -48.40 12.70 30.82
CA ARG A 84 -49.11 13.06 32.06
C ARG A 84 -48.71 12.07 33.16
N PRO A 85 -48.12 12.50 34.29
CA PRO A 85 -48.05 11.66 35.48
C PRO A 85 -49.38 11.77 36.25
N LEU A 86 -49.95 10.63 36.64
CA LEU A 86 -51.05 10.56 37.59
C LEU A 86 -50.58 11.06 38.97
N THR A 87 -51.33 11.98 39.57
CA THR A 87 -51.28 12.26 41.01
C THR A 87 -52.05 11.19 41.77
N PRO A 88 -51.54 10.69 42.91
CA PRO A 88 -52.37 10.01 43.91
C PRO A 88 -52.70 10.95 45.07
N ASP A 89 -53.95 10.89 45.54
CA ASP A 89 -54.35 10.96 46.95
C ASP A 89 -55.44 9.89 47.15
#